data_AF-A0A2H0Y752-F1
#
_entry.id   AF-A0A2H0Y752-F1
#
_cell.length_a   1.000
_cell.length_b   1.000
_cell.length_c   1.000
_cell.angle_alpha   90.00
_cell.angle_beta   90.00
_cell.angle_gamma   90.00
#
_symmetry.space_group_name_H-M   'P 1'
#
loop_
_entity.id
_entity.type
_entity.pdbx_description
1 polymer ?
#
loop_
_entity_poly.entity_id
_entity_poly.type
_entity_poly.pdbx_seq_one_letter_code
_entity_poly.pdbx_strand_id
1 'polypeptide(L)'
;MKNWEKKELVRDLRKQGLSYKELRQKTPFNISKSTVSEWCKDIELTEPQKDRLQKLLKEGSYRGRLLGSKTTQIRRANEVREIKEKARLEINSLTENEFKIAGLMLYWAEGNKKNHAGVCNSDPELIRFMMKWLRTVCGVPEEKFKLYLNIHFGQDEDKIKEFWSNVIGLPVSRFGKSYVKKEGTGYRKNILYNGTIKVEV
;
A
#
# COMPACT_ATOMS: atom_id res chain seq x y z
N MET A 1 4.87 50.67 12.66
CA MET A 1 6.15 50.60 11.93
C MET A 1 5.98 51.10 10.50
N LYS A 2 6.82 52.07 10.14
CA LYS A 2 7.00 52.56 8.77
C LYS A 2 7.63 51.46 7.91
N ASN A 3 7.47 51.56 6.59
CA ASN A 3 7.90 50.51 5.66
C ASN A 3 9.43 50.28 5.67
N TRP A 4 10.21 51.35 5.88
CA TRP A 4 11.67 51.26 5.97
C TRP A 4 12.13 50.52 7.24
N GLU A 5 11.50 50.79 8.40
CA GLU A 5 11.78 50.09 9.67
C GLU A 5 11.52 48.58 9.55
N LYS A 6 10.42 48.22 8.86
CA LYS A 6 10.11 46.81 8.56
C LYS A 6 11.18 46.16 7.70
N LYS A 7 11.67 46.88 6.68
CA LYS A 7 12.70 46.41 5.76
C LYS A 7 14.04 46.20 6.46
N GLU A 8 14.47 47.13 7.31
CA GLU A 8 15.71 47.00 8.09
C GLU A 8 15.65 45.80 9.03
N LEU A 9 14.58 45.66 9.81
CA LEU A 9 14.41 44.52 10.73
C LEU A 9 14.52 43.17 9.99
N VAL A 10 13.83 43.03 8.85
CA VAL A 10 13.86 41.80 8.03
C VAL A 10 15.27 41.53 7.51
N ARG A 11 15.99 42.56 7.07
CA ARG A 11 17.36 42.43 6.56
C ARG A 11 18.34 42.04 7.65
N ASP A 12 18.24 42.60 8.85
CA ASP A 12 19.13 42.26 9.95
C ASP A 12 18.92 40.84 10.45
N LEU A 13 17.66 40.40 10.53
CA LEU A 13 17.35 38.99 10.79
C LEU A 13 17.85 38.09 9.65
N ARG A 14 17.83 38.53 8.39
CA ARG A 14 18.37 37.75 7.27
C ARG A 14 19.89 37.60 7.36
N LYS A 15 20.62 38.66 7.74
CA LYS A 15 22.08 38.64 7.94
C LYS A 15 22.51 37.68 9.05
N GLN A 16 21.64 37.41 10.03
CA GLN A 16 21.84 36.36 11.04
C GLN A 16 21.65 34.93 10.46
N GLY A 17 21.35 34.79 9.17
CA GLY A 17 21.22 33.51 8.48
C GLY A 17 19.85 32.87 8.57
N LEU A 18 18.79 33.61 8.93
CA LEU A 18 17.43 33.08 9.00
C LEU A 18 16.85 32.84 7.60
N SER A 19 16.12 31.75 7.43
CA SER A 19 15.33 31.43 6.23
C SER A 19 14.14 32.37 6.09
N TYR A 20 13.59 32.48 4.88
CA TYR A 20 12.39 33.29 4.64
C TYR A 20 11.18 32.82 5.46
N LYS A 21 11.11 31.52 5.80
CA LYS A 21 10.07 30.99 6.69
C LYS A 21 10.28 31.50 8.12
N GLU A 22 11.49 31.43 8.64
CA GLU A 22 11.83 31.93 9.97
C GLU A 22 11.63 33.45 10.06
N LEU A 23 12.01 34.21 9.02
CA LEU A 23 11.77 35.66 8.97
C LEU A 23 10.29 36.00 9.15
N ARG A 24 9.42 35.35 8.37
CA ARG A 24 7.97 35.55 8.44
C ARG A 24 7.37 35.14 9.79
N GLN A 25 7.99 34.20 10.49
CA GLN A 25 7.56 33.74 11.82
C GLN A 25 8.07 34.65 12.94
N LYS A 26 9.26 35.24 12.79
CA LYS A 26 9.90 36.06 13.83
C LYS A 26 9.57 37.55 13.74
N THR A 27 9.10 38.04 12.59
CA THR A 27 8.65 39.42 12.47
C THR A 27 7.28 39.60 13.13
N PRO A 28 7.03 40.69 13.88
CA PRO A 28 5.76 40.94 14.55
C PRO A 28 4.65 41.43 13.59
N PHE A 29 4.88 41.36 12.28
CA PHE A 29 3.93 41.75 11.23
C PHE A 29 3.89 40.69 10.14
N ASN A 30 2.76 40.60 9.45
CA ASN A 30 2.63 39.73 8.30
C ASN A 30 3.36 40.35 7.09
N ILE A 31 4.19 39.54 6.43
CA ILE A 31 4.92 39.92 5.23
C ILE A 31 4.85 38.79 4.21
N SER A 32 4.61 39.16 2.95
CA SER A 32 4.51 38.21 1.85
C SER A 32 5.89 37.62 1.51
N LYS A 33 5.91 36.42 0.90
CA LYS A 33 7.17 35.78 0.47
C LYS A 33 7.89 36.58 -0.60
N SER A 34 7.15 37.20 -1.53
CA SER A 34 7.73 38.03 -2.60
C SER A 34 8.40 39.28 -2.01
N THR A 35 7.79 39.92 -1.02
CA THR A 35 8.38 41.08 -0.33
C THR A 35 9.68 40.71 0.40
N VAL A 36 9.72 39.59 1.13
CA VAL A 36 10.96 39.13 1.78
C VAL A 36 12.05 38.84 0.74
N SER A 37 11.70 38.20 -0.37
CA SER A 37 12.64 37.91 -1.45
C SER A 37 13.22 39.20 -2.03
N GLU A 38 12.38 40.18 -2.32
CA GLU A 38 12.81 41.47 -2.87
C GLU A 38 13.71 42.24 -1.90
N TRP A 39 13.38 42.24 -0.62
CA TRP A 39 14.11 42.98 0.40
C TRP A 39 15.45 42.37 0.80
N CYS A 40 15.64 41.07 0.51
CA CYS A 40 16.82 40.31 0.93
C CYS A 40 17.66 39.76 -0.23
N LYS A 41 17.31 40.08 -1.49
CA LYS A 41 17.93 39.49 -2.69
C LYS A 41 19.44 39.75 -2.79
N ASP A 42 19.89 40.86 -2.25
CA ASP A 42 21.27 41.36 -2.25
C ASP A 42 22.08 40.91 -1.01
N ILE A 43 21.47 40.18 -0.07
CA ILE A 43 22.16 39.72 1.14
C ILE A 43 22.82 38.37 0.86
N GLU A 44 24.15 38.38 0.76
CA GLU A 44 24.95 37.17 0.73
C GLU A 44 25.03 36.53 2.11
N LEU A 45 24.82 35.21 2.16
CA LEU A 45 24.99 34.43 3.37
C LEU A 45 26.38 33.82 3.42
N THR A 46 26.90 33.67 4.64
CA THR A 46 28.14 32.92 4.88
C THR A 46 27.92 31.42 4.64
N GLU A 47 28.99 30.68 4.34
CA GLU A 47 28.93 29.24 4.08
C GLU A 47 28.30 28.44 5.23
N PRO A 48 28.65 28.69 6.52
CA PRO A 48 27.99 28.02 7.65
C PRO A 48 26.48 28.28 7.72
N GLN A 49 26.02 29.47 7.33
CA GLN A 49 24.59 29.79 7.29
C GLN A 49 23.90 29.07 6.15
N LYS A 50 24.52 28.98 4.97
CA LYS A 50 23.99 28.18 3.85
C LYS A 50 23.86 26.71 4.24
N ASP A 51 24.87 26.14 4.88
CA ASP A 51 24.87 24.75 5.33
C ASP A 51 23.75 24.47 6.33
N ARG A 52 23.54 25.36 7.31
CA ARG A 52 22.41 25.28 8.25
C ARG A 52 21.08 25.24 7.52
N LEU A 53 20.87 26.14 6.56
CA LEU A 53 19.63 26.22 5.80
C LEU A 53 19.40 24.99 4.92
N GLN A 54 20.45 24.46 4.30
CA GLN A 54 20.38 23.20 3.55
C GLN A 54 20.02 22.01 4.45
N LYS A 55 20.60 21.93 5.65
CA LYS A 55 20.29 20.89 6.63
C LYS A 55 18.82 20.95 7.07
N LEU A 56 18.32 22.14 7.42
CA LEU A 56 16.91 22.36 7.77
C LEU A 56 15.95 21.96 6.64
N LEU A 57 16.31 22.26 5.39
CA LEU A 57 15.52 21.85 4.22
C LEU A 57 15.49 20.33 4.06
N LYS A 58 16.65 19.67 4.18
CA LYS A 58 16.76 18.20 4.09
C LYS A 58 15.95 17.52 5.19
N GLU A 59 16.02 18.01 6.43
CA GLU A 59 15.25 17.49 7.56
C GLU A 59 13.74 17.71 7.39
N GLY A 60 13.32 18.90 6.97
CA GLY A 60 11.92 19.20 6.70
C GLY A 60 11.35 18.37 5.55
N SER A 61 12.13 18.17 4.49
CA SER A 61 11.78 17.32 3.35
C SER A 61 11.68 15.84 3.76
N TYR A 62 12.61 15.35 4.58
CA TYR A 62 12.58 14.00 5.13
C TYR A 62 11.33 13.77 6.00
N ARG A 63 11.04 14.70 6.93
CA ARG A 63 9.81 14.68 7.73
C ARG A 63 8.55 14.73 6.88
N GLY A 64 8.52 15.58 5.86
CA GLY A 64 7.40 15.69 4.92
C GLY A 64 7.15 14.40 4.14
N ARG A 65 8.21 13.71 3.69
CA ARG A 65 8.08 12.39 3.04
C ARG A 65 7.54 11.33 3.99
N LEU A 66 8.06 11.26 5.22
CA LEU A 66 7.65 10.26 6.20
C LEU A 66 6.20 10.45 6.65
N LEU A 67 5.83 11.69 7.00
CA LEU A 67 4.48 12.02 7.46
C LEU A 67 3.48 11.97 6.30
N GLY A 68 3.84 12.53 5.15
CA GLY A 68 2.99 12.53 3.96
C GLY A 68 2.64 11.12 3.50
N SER A 69 3.62 10.21 3.44
CA SER A 69 3.38 8.81 3.07
C SER A 69 2.41 8.11 4.03
N LYS A 70 2.59 8.28 5.34
CA LYS A 70 1.69 7.72 6.35
C LYS A 70 0.27 8.30 6.26
N THR A 71 0.15 9.62 6.12
CA THR A 71 -1.15 10.28 5.96
C THR A 71 -1.87 9.81 4.70
N THR A 72 -1.16 9.69 3.57
CA THR A 72 -1.71 9.14 2.33
C THR A 72 -2.16 7.69 2.49
N GLN A 73 -1.38 6.86 3.17
CA GLN A 73 -1.72 5.45 3.43
C GLN A 73 -3.00 5.34 4.27
N ILE A 74 -3.11 6.10 5.36
CA ILE A 74 -4.29 6.12 6.23
C ILE A 74 -5.52 6.60 5.45
N ARG A 75 -5.38 7.71 4.69
CA ARG A 75 -6.46 8.25 3.87
C ARG A 75 -6.96 7.21 2.86
N ARG A 76 -6.03 6.53 2.17
CA ARG A 76 -6.38 5.50 1.18
C ARG A 76 -7.04 4.29 1.84
N ALA A 77 -6.57 3.88 3.02
CA ALA A 77 -7.18 2.77 3.76
C ALA A 77 -8.62 3.08 4.17
N ASN A 78 -8.89 4.30 4.63
CA ASN A 78 -10.24 4.75 4.96
C ASN A 78 -11.14 4.83 3.72
N GLU A 79 -10.64 5.42 2.62
CA GLU A 79 -11.36 5.48 1.34
C GLU A 79 -11.75 4.09 0.83
N VAL A 80 -10.81 3.14 0.84
CA VAL A 80 -11.09 1.74 0.44
C VAL A 80 -12.12 1.09 1.37
N ARG A 81 -12.06 1.35 2.68
CA ARG A 81 -13.04 0.84 3.64
C ARG A 81 -14.44 1.38 3.34
N GLU A 82 -14.57 2.69 3.15
CA GLU A 82 -15.85 3.33 2.82
C GLU A 82 -16.45 2.81 1.52
N ILE A 83 -15.61 2.63 0.48
CA ILE A 83 -16.06 2.04 -0.79
C ILE A 83 -16.58 0.62 -0.58
N LYS A 84 -15.84 -0.21 0.19
CA LYS A 84 -16.27 -1.58 0.48
C LYS A 84 -17.58 -1.64 1.25
N GLU A 85 -17.77 -0.79 2.26
CA GLU A 85 -19.01 -0.74 3.03
C GLU A 85 -20.20 -0.28 2.15
N LYS A 86 -20.01 0.72 1.29
CA LYS A 86 -21.05 1.14 0.33
C LYS A 86 -21.39 0.03 -0.66
N ALA A 87 -20.38 -0.58 -1.28
CA ALA A 87 -20.59 -1.66 -2.26
C ALA A 87 -21.29 -2.89 -1.64
N ARG A 88 -21.03 -3.17 -0.36
CA ARG A 88 -21.72 -4.25 0.37
C ARG A 88 -23.23 -4.03 0.47
N LEU A 89 -23.67 -2.77 0.56
CA LEU A 89 -25.10 -2.42 0.62
C LEU A 89 -25.79 -2.50 -0.75
N GLU A 90 -25.04 -2.43 -1.84
CA GLU A 90 -25.56 -2.55 -3.20
C GLU A 90 -25.94 -3.99 -3.55
N ILE A 91 -25.17 -4.97 -3.07
CA ILE A 91 -25.39 -6.40 -3.33
C ILE A 91 -25.40 -7.16 -2.00
N ASN A 92 -26.59 -7.30 -1.40
CA ASN A 92 -26.76 -7.97 -0.11
C ASN A 92 -26.61 -9.50 -0.18
N SER A 93 -27.00 -10.10 -1.32
CA SER A 93 -26.90 -11.53 -1.57
C SER A 93 -26.85 -11.79 -3.08
N LEU A 94 -26.42 -12.99 -3.45
CA LEU A 94 -26.46 -13.48 -4.83
C LEU A 94 -27.53 -14.58 -4.92
N THR A 95 -28.36 -14.50 -5.95
CA THR A 95 -29.17 -15.65 -6.40
C THR A 95 -28.26 -16.78 -6.87
N GLU A 96 -28.81 -18.00 -6.98
CA GLU A 96 -28.06 -19.15 -7.48
C GLU A 96 -27.51 -18.91 -8.90
N ASN A 97 -28.29 -18.27 -9.77
CA ASN A 97 -27.86 -17.96 -11.14
C ASN A 97 -26.76 -16.89 -11.17
N GLU A 98 -26.87 -15.83 -10.36
CA GLU A 98 -25.82 -14.82 -10.25
C GLU A 98 -24.53 -15.40 -9.69
N PHE A 99 -24.62 -16.25 -8.67
CA PHE A 99 -23.46 -16.95 -8.11
C PHE A 99 -22.80 -17.87 -9.15
N LYS A 100 -23.60 -18.59 -9.93
CA LYS A 100 -23.13 -19.44 -11.04
C LYS A 100 -22.38 -18.62 -12.09
N ILE A 101 -22.96 -17.51 -12.55
CA ILE A 101 -22.35 -16.63 -13.57
C ILE A 101 -21.09 -15.96 -13.02
N ALA A 102 -21.12 -15.44 -11.79
CA ALA A 102 -19.97 -14.80 -11.16
C ALA A 102 -18.77 -15.74 -11.08
N GLY A 103 -18.96 -16.99 -10.65
CA GLY A 103 -17.87 -17.97 -10.62
C GLY A 103 -17.42 -18.43 -12.01
N LEU A 104 -18.32 -18.51 -12.99
CA LEU A 104 -17.91 -18.77 -14.38
C LEU A 104 -16.99 -17.66 -14.92
N MET A 105 -17.37 -16.39 -14.70
CA MET A 105 -16.58 -15.24 -15.13
C MET A 105 -15.24 -15.17 -14.39
N LEU A 106 -15.25 -15.43 -13.07
CA LEU A 106 -14.04 -15.47 -12.27
C LEU A 106 -13.11 -16.60 -12.69
N TYR A 107 -13.64 -17.79 -12.98
CA TYR A 107 -12.86 -18.90 -13.54
C TYR A 107 -12.31 -18.55 -14.92
N TRP A 108 -13.07 -17.83 -15.75
CA TRP A 108 -12.58 -17.42 -17.06
C TRP A 108 -11.39 -16.44 -16.96
N ALA A 109 -11.36 -15.60 -15.92
CA ALA A 109 -10.30 -14.63 -15.65
C ALA A 109 -9.07 -15.24 -14.94
N GLU A 110 -9.29 -16.00 -13.87
CA GLU A 110 -8.24 -16.48 -12.93
C GLU A 110 -7.97 -17.98 -13.03
N GLY A 111 -8.81 -18.71 -13.77
CA GLY A 111 -8.74 -20.17 -13.88
C GLY A 111 -7.69 -20.67 -14.86
N ASN A 112 -7.16 -21.86 -14.57
CA ASN A 112 -6.26 -22.58 -15.46
C ASN A 112 -7.06 -23.27 -16.57
N LYS A 113 -6.69 -23.03 -17.83
CA LYS A 113 -7.37 -23.56 -19.03
C LYS A 113 -6.62 -24.71 -19.71
N LYS A 114 -5.57 -25.23 -19.08
CA LYS A 114 -4.71 -26.27 -19.65
C LYS A 114 -5.12 -27.66 -19.16
N ASN A 115 -4.26 -28.31 -18.39
CA ASN A 115 -4.33 -29.75 -18.12
C ASN A 115 -5.32 -30.11 -17.00
N HIS A 116 -5.61 -29.18 -16.10
CA HIS A 116 -6.52 -29.38 -14.98
C HIS A 116 -7.34 -28.11 -14.78
N ALA A 117 -8.60 -28.30 -14.37
CA ALA A 117 -9.41 -27.18 -13.94
C ALA A 117 -8.92 -26.76 -12.55
N GLY A 118 -8.68 -25.47 -12.38
CA GLY A 118 -8.15 -24.97 -11.12
C GLY A 118 -8.00 -23.47 -11.07
N VAL A 119 -7.75 -22.94 -9.89
CA VAL A 119 -7.52 -21.51 -9.65
C VAL A 119 -6.25 -21.35 -8.82
N CYS A 120 -5.50 -20.26 -9.05
CA CYS A 120 -4.32 -19.93 -8.27
C CYS A 120 -4.33 -18.45 -7.90
N ASN A 121 -4.44 -18.13 -6.60
CA ASN A 121 -4.48 -16.75 -6.14
C ASN A 121 -3.92 -16.60 -4.71
N SER A 122 -3.57 -15.37 -4.32
CA SER A 122 -3.15 -15.02 -2.96
C SER A 122 -4.29 -14.47 -2.09
N ASP A 123 -5.42 -14.07 -2.70
CA ASP A 123 -6.58 -13.52 -1.98
C ASP A 123 -7.41 -14.66 -1.35
N PRO A 124 -7.52 -14.71 0.00
CA PRO A 124 -8.30 -15.74 0.69
C PRO A 124 -9.78 -15.74 0.36
N GLU A 125 -10.39 -14.57 0.14
CA GLU A 125 -11.82 -14.46 -0.11
C GLU A 125 -12.17 -14.93 -1.54
N LEU A 126 -11.29 -14.67 -2.50
CA LEU A 126 -11.40 -15.22 -3.85
C LEU A 126 -11.33 -16.75 -3.83
N ILE A 127 -10.34 -17.31 -3.13
CA ILE A 127 -10.21 -18.77 -3.01
C ILE A 127 -11.41 -19.37 -2.29
N ARG A 128 -11.89 -18.76 -1.21
CA ARG A 128 -13.10 -19.20 -0.48
C ARG A 128 -14.32 -19.22 -1.40
N PHE A 129 -14.51 -18.17 -2.19
CA PHE A 129 -15.59 -18.09 -3.19
C PHE A 129 -15.47 -19.23 -4.21
N MET A 130 -14.28 -19.42 -4.79
CA MET A 130 -14.07 -20.46 -5.81
C MET A 130 -14.24 -21.87 -5.26
N MET A 131 -13.78 -22.15 -4.04
CA MET A 131 -14.02 -23.43 -3.37
C MET A 131 -15.51 -23.69 -3.19
N LYS A 132 -16.28 -22.70 -2.72
CA LYS A 132 -17.74 -22.81 -2.60
C LYS A 132 -18.38 -23.05 -3.96
N TRP A 133 -17.97 -22.31 -5.00
CA TRP A 133 -18.51 -22.44 -6.35
C TRP A 133 -18.24 -23.82 -6.97
N LEU A 134 -17.01 -24.35 -6.85
CA LEU A 134 -16.66 -25.69 -7.32
C LEU A 134 -17.47 -26.77 -6.61
N ARG A 135 -17.69 -26.63 -5.30
CA ARG A 135 -18.52 -27.55 -4.51
C ARG A 135 -19.99 -27.53 -4.94
N THR A 136 -20.59 -26.34 -5.00
CA THR A 136 -22.05 -26.22 -5.13
C THR A 136 -22.53 -26.18 -6.57
N VAL A 137 -21.79 -25.51 -7.47
CA VAL A 137 -22.19 -25.34 -8.87
C VAL A 137 -21.65 -26.47 -9.75
N CYS A 138 -20.39 -26.86 -9.54
CA CYS A 138 -19.77 -27.93 -10.31
C CYS A 138 -19.91 -29.32 -9.67
N GLY A 139 -20.39 -29.41 -8.42
CA GLY A 139 -20.57 -30.68 -7.73
C GLY A 139 -19.27 -31.44 -7.49
N VAL A 140 -18.14 -30.74 -7.36
CA VAL A 140 -16.84 -31.40 -7.16
C VAL A 140 -16.77 -31.99 -5.74
N PRO A 141 -16.53 -33.30 -5.60
CA PRO A 141 -16.41 -33.93 -4.30
C PRO A 141 -15.03 -33.66 -3.68
N GLU A 142 -14.95 -33.67 -2.35
CA GLU A 142 -13.78 -33.17 -1.60
C GLU A 142 -12.48 -33.91 -1.93
N GLU A 143 -12.57 -35.21 -2.26
CA GLU A 143 -11.43 -36.06 -2.59
C GLU A 143 -10.75 -35.71 -3.92
N LYS A 144 -11.41 -34.95 -4.79
CA LYS A 144 -10.81 -34.50 -6.06
C LYS A 144 -9.94 -33.27 -5.91
N PHE A 145 -10.10 -32.49 -4.83
CA PHE A 145 -9.28 -31.30 -4.63
C PHE A 145 -7.82 -31.66 -4.35
N LYS A 146 -6.93 -31.11 -5.16
CA LYS A 146 -5.47 -31.15 -4.98
C LYS A 146 -4.98 -29.74 -4.69
N LEU A 147 -4.20 -29.61 -3.62
CA LEU A 147 -3.76 -28.31 -3.10
C LEU A 147 -2.25 -28.19 -3.20
N TYR A 148 -1.77 -27.08 -3.75
CA TYR A 148 -0.35 -26.80 -3.85
C TYR A 148 -0.08 -25.35 -3.49
N LEU A 149 1.04 -25.09 -2.82
CA LEU A 149 1.46 -23.74 -2.49
C LEU A 149 2.59 -23.28 -3.39
N ASN A 150 2.57 -22.01 -3.77
CA ASN A 150 3.75 -21.30 -4.24
C ASN A 150 4.18 -20.30 -3.16
N ILE A 151 5.31 -20.56 -2.53
CA ILE A 151 5.85 -19.74 -1.45
C ILE A 151 7.23 -19.19 -1.83
N HIS A 152 7.71 -18.22 -1.08
CA HIS A 152 9.01 -17.60 -1.24
C HIS A 152 10.02 -18.21 -0.27
N PHE A 153 11.30 -18.15 -0.66
CA PHE A 153 12.42 -18.51 0.21
C PHE A 153 12.30 -17.83 1.58
N GLY A 154 12.53 -18.61 2.65
CA GLY A 154 12.46 -18.14 4.03
C GLY A 154 11.06 -18.08 4.66
N GLN A 155 9.99 -18.39 3.91
CA GLN A 155 8.64 -18.51 4.49
C GLN A 155 8.43 -19.85 5.19
N ASP A 156 7.63 -19.81 6.25
CA ASP A 156 7.23 -20.99 7.03
C ASP A 156 6.10 -21.75 6.31
N GLU A 157 6.46 -22.84 5.63
CA GLU A 157 5.51 -23.62 4.82
C GLU A 157 4.35 -24.17 5.65
N ASP A 158 4.63 -24.65 6.88
CA ASP A 158 3.63 -25.31 7.71
C ASP A 158 2.58 -24.30 8.19
N LYS A 159 3.01 -23.12 8.65
CA LYS A 159 2.07 -22.03 8.99
C LYS A 159 1.22 -21.59 7.81
N ILE A 160 1.79 -21.57 6.60
CA ILE A 160 1.05 -21.19 5.39
C ILE A 160 0.04 -22.27 5.02
N LYS A 161 0.39 -23.57 5.15
CA LYS A 161 -0.57 -24.68 4.96
C LYS A 161 -1.70 -24.60 5.97
N GLU A 162 -1.43 -24.35 7.24
CA GLU A 162 -2.46 -24.16 8.27
C GLU A 162 -3.39 -22.99 7.94
N PHE A 163 -2.82 -21.85 7.53
CA PHE A 163 -3.60 -20.70 7.10
C PHE A 163 -4.58 -21.07 5.96
N TRP A 164 -4.08 -21.69 4.90
CA TRP A 164 -4.93 -22.04 3.75
C TRP A 164 -5.90 -23.17 4.07
N SER A 165 -5.50 -24.15 4.88
CA SER A 165 -6.37 -25.20 5.43
C SER A 165 -7.60 -24.59 6.09
N ASN A 166 -7.41 -23.56 6.92
CA ASN A 166 -8.50 -22.83 7.57
C ASN A 166 -9.38 -22.04 6.59
N VAL A 167 -8.80 -21.48 5.52
CA VAL A 167 -9.56 -20.74 4.50
C VAL A 167 -10.47 -21.67 3.69
N ILE A 168 -9.96 -22.83 3.25
CA ILE A 168 -10.65 -23.74 2.33
C ILE A 168 -11.49 -24.82 3.03
N GLY A 169 -11.19 -25.11 4.30
CA GLY A 169 -11.84 -26.15 5.09
C GLY A 169 -11.38 -27.58 4.76
N LEU A 170 -10.12 -27.77 4.34
CA LEU A 170 -9.54 -29.08 4.06
C LEU A 170 -8.27 -29.28 4.89
N PRO A 171 -8.03 -30.48 5.44
CA PRO A 171 -6.89 -30.73 6.32
C PRO A 171 -5.55 -30.56 5.59
N VAL A 172 -4.52 -30.18 6.35
CA VAL A 172 -3.14 -29.99 5.86
C VAL A 172 -2.59 -31.22 5.13
N SER A 173 -3.08 -32.42 5.45
CA SER A 173 -2.71 -33.67 4.76
C SER A 173 -3.10 -33.73 3.28
N ARG A 174 -3.99 -32.84 2.81
CA ARG A 174 -4.37 -32.71 1.39
C ARG A 174 -3.39 -31.87 0.57
N PHE A 175 -2.42 -31.20 1.20
CA PHE A 175 -1.44 -30.39 0.51
C PHE A 175 -0.35 -31.27 -0.10
N GLY A 176 -0.15 -31.12 -1.41
CA GLY A 176 0.97 -31.70 -2.12
C GLY A 176 2.26 -30.93 -1.89
N LYS A 177 3.27 -31.25 -2.70
CA LYS A 177 4.59 -30.60 -2.63
C LYS A 177 4.47 -29.10 -2.98
N SER A 178 4.91 -28.25 -2.06
CA SER A 178 4.98 -26.81 -2.30
C SER A 178 6.13 -26.46 -3.25
N TYR A 179 5.90 -25.44 -4.06
CA TYR A 179 6.93 -24.81 -4.86
C TYR A 179 7.54 -23.64 -4.09
N VAL A 180 8.83 -23.74 -3.75
CA VAL A 180 9.58 -22.67 -3.08
C VAL A 180 10.35 -21.87 -4.13
N LYS A 181 9.92 -20.63 -4.34
CA LYS A 181 10.62 -19.69 -5.22
C LYS A 181 11.94 -19.28 -4.57
N LYS A 182 13.01 -19.35 -5.35
CA LYS A 182 14.35 -18.91 -4.95
C LYS A 182 14.35 -17.46 -4.47
N GLU A 183 15.36 -17.13 -3.67
CA GLU A 183 15.61 -15.77 -3.21
C GLU A 183 15.65 -14.78 -4.38
N GLY A 184 14.92 -13.67 -4.23
CA GLY A 184 14.82 -12.63 -5.25
C GLY A 184 15.90 -11.58 -5.12
N THR A 185 16.02 -10.72 -6.12
CA THR A 185 16.98 -9.60 -6.17
C THR A 185 16.65 -8.43 -5.22
N GLY A 186 15.64 -8.56 -4.35
CA GLY A 186 15.17 -7.50 -3.46
C GLY A 186 14.42 -6.34 -4.13
N TYR A 187 14.27 -6.32 -5.45
CA TYR A 187 13.59 -5.23 -6.17
C TYR A 187 12.07 -5.17 -5.92
N ARG A 188 11.43 -6.34 -5.76
CA ARG A 188 9.99 -6.42 -5.48
C ARG A 188 9.74 -6.20 -3.99
N LYS A 189 8.95 -5.17 -3.66
CA LYS A 189 8.58 -4.82 -2.29
C LYS A 189 7.27 -5.46 -1.81
N ASN A 190 6.46 -5.98 -2.72
CA ASN A 190 5.22 -6.67 -2.38
C ASN A 190 5.55 -8.09 -1.90
N ILE A 191 5.22 -8.37 -0.63
CA ILE A 191 5.41 -9.67 0.02
C ILE A 191 4.05 -10.35 0.14
N LEU A 192 3.94 -11.55 -0.42
CA LEU A 192 2.79 -12.41 -0.23
C LEU A 192 3.03 -13.25 1.02
N TYR A 193 2.65 -12.75 2.19
CA TYR A 193 2.93 -13.39 3.48
C TYR A 193 2.43 -14.85 3.55
N ASN A 194 1.34 -15.16 2.86
CA ASN A 194 0.76 -16.50 2.79
C ASN A 194 1.00 -17.19 1.42
N GLY A 195 1.91 -16.67 0.60
CA GLY A 195 2.14 -17.15 -0.76
C GLY A 195 0.89 -17.09 -1.64
N THR A 196 0.84 -17.96 -2.65
CA THR A 196 -0.40 -18.27 -3.38
C THR A 196 -0.75 -19.75 -3.18
N ILE A 197 -2.04 -20.05 -3.13
CA ILE A 197 -2.53 -21.42 -3.21
C ILE A 197 -3.04 -21.68 -4.62
N LYS A 198 -2.71 -22.87 -5.12
CA LYS A 198 -3.27 -23.45 -6.33
C LYS A 198 -4.20 -24.59 -5.91
N VAL A 199 -5.47 -24.47 -6.28
CA VAL A 199 -6.50 -25.50 -6.11
C VAL A 199 -6.76 -26.10 -7.48
N GLU A 200 -6.63 -27.42 -7.61
CA GLU A 200 -6.94 -28.17 -8.83
C GLU A 200 -7.96 -29.27 -8.56
N VAL A 201 -8.77 -29.59 -9.58
CA VAL A 201 -9.78 -30.64 -9.57
C VAL A 201 -9.65 -31.56 -10.79
#